data_AF-S7U2M9-F1
#
_entry.id   AF-S7U2M9-F1
#
_cell.length_a   1.000
_cell.length_b   1.000
_cell.length_c   1.000
_cell.angle_alpha   90.00
_cell.angle_beta   90.00
_cell.angle_gamma   90.00
#
_symmetry.space_group_name_H-M   'P 1'
#
loop_
_entity.id
_entity.type
_entity.pdbx_description
1 polymer ?
#
loop_
_entity_poly.entity_id
_entity_poly.type
_entity_poly.pdbx_seq_one_letter_code
_entity_poly.pdbx_strand_id
1 'polypeptide(L)'
;MNLLSSARTPGAARRPGAGPLAALLLALALALCTACSVPHIIVHEDALSPEEHLKLGLSYEKDGELDLAEKEYRKALPDAPQAYLSLANLYFGEEKWQLARENYEKAIERLPDDPEPRNNLAWLIYTRQGDLAEAEALAKKAVELSRTPEERAQFEDTLNRIEAARAQ
;
A
#
# COMPACT_ATOMS: atom_id res chain seq x y z
N MET A 1 54.70 -57.22 66.94
CA MET A 1 53.86 -58.16 66.17
C MET A 1 52.55 -57.45 65.85
N ASN A 2 52.13 -57.53 64.59
CA ASN A 2 50.91 -56.97 63.97
C ASN A 2 50.87 -55.45 63.75
N LEU A 3 50.37 -54.91 62.63
CA LEU A 3 50.03 -55.43 61.28
C LEU A 3 49.86 -54.15 60.42
N LEU A 4 50.45 -54.14 59.22
CA LEU A 4 50.30 -53.09 58.22
C LEU A 4 48.84 -53.06 57.71
N SER A 5 48.22 -51.88 57.61
CA SER A 5 47.00 -51.68 56.83
C SER A 5 47.22 -50.55 55.83
N SER A 6 47.52 -50.94 54.60
CA SER A 6 47.76 -50.08 53.44
C SER A 6 46.42 -49.66 52.83
N ALA A 7 46.18 -48.35 52.77
CA ALA A 7 45.09 -47.78 51.98
C ALA A 7 45.32 -48.07 50.48
N ARG A 8 44.25 -48.46 49.78
CA ARG A 8 44.23 -48.77 48.35
C ARG A 8 43.44 -47.67 47.65
N THR A 9 44.10 -46.78 46.92
CA THR A 9 43.44 -45.80 46.04
C THR A 9 42.97 -46.50 44.76
N PRO A 10 41.73 -46.27 44.27
CA PRO A 10 41.30 -46.82 43.00
C PRO A 10 41.99 -46.09 41.85
N GLY A 11 42.59 -46.87 40.94
CA GLY A 11 43.29 -46.37 39.75
C GLY A 11 42.34 -45.69 38.76
N ALA A 12 42.76 -44.54 38.25
CA ALA A 12 42.09 -43.84 37.16
C ALA A 12 42.17 -44.69 35.87
N ALA A 13 41.00 -45.15 35.39
CA ALA A 13 40.89 -45.82 34.10
C ALA A 13 41.12 -44.82 32.96
N ARG A 14 42.25 -44.95 32.24
CA ARG A 14 42.49 -44.26 30.97
C ARG A 14 41.49 -44.76 29.94
N ARG A 15 40.62 -43.88 29.43
CA ARG A 15 39.80 -44.17 28.25
C ARG A 15 40.74 -44.33 27.03
N PRO A 16 40.54 -45.34 26.16
CA PRO A 16 41.34 -45.48 24.95
C PRO A 16 41.08 -44.27 24.04
N GLY A 17 42.15 -43.59 23.64
CA GLY A 17 42.08 -42.49 22.68
C GLY A 17 41.56 -42.99 21.33
N ALA A 18 40.67 -42.23 20.71
CA ALA A 18 40.16 -42.54 19.38
C ALA A 18 41.33 -42.69 18.39
N GLY A 19 41.39 -43.82 17.69
CA GLY A 19 42.45 -44.09 16.71
C GLY A 19 42.36 -43.20 15.47
N PRO A 20 43.42 -43.12 14.65
CA PRO A 20 43.50 -42.21 13.49
C PRO A 20 42.40 -42.46 12.45
N LEU A 21 41.91 -43.70 12.33
CA LEU A 21 40.77 -44.07 11.49
C LEU A 21 39.44 -43.47 12.00
N ALA A 22 39.23 -43.44 13.32
CA ALA A 22 38.03 -42.84 13.90
C ALA A 22 38.05 -41.31 13.74
N ALA A 23 39.23 -40.69 13.85
CA ALA A 23 39.42 -39.26 13.56
C ALA A 23 39.17 -38.94 12.08
N LEU A 24 39.63 -39.79 11.15
CA LEU A 24 39.43 -39.62 9.71
C LEU A 24 37.95 -39.78 9.32
N LEU A 25 37.25 -40.77 9.88
CA LEU A 25 35.83 -40.97 9.65
C LEU A 25 34.99 -39.82 10.21
N LEU A 26 35.36 -39.31 11.38
CA LEU A 26 34.72 -38.14 11.97
C LEU A 26 34.94 -36.88 11.12
N ALA A 27 36.16 -36.69 10.60
CA ALA A 27 36.49 -35.57 9.72
C ALA A 27 35.74 -35.66 8.37
N LEU A 28 35.63 -36.86 7.79
CA LEU A 28 34.89 -37.10 6.56
C LEU A 28 33.38 -36.87 6.75
N ALA A 29 32.83 -37.30 7.89
CA ALA A 29 31.44 -37.05 8.25
C ALA A 29 31.16 -35.55 8.44
N LEU A 30 32.04 -34.80 9.12
CA LEU A 30 31.91 -33.35 9.26
C LEU A 30 31.97 -32.62 7.90
N ALA A 31 32.85 -33.05 7.00
CA ALA A 31 32.98 -32.47 5.66
C ALA A 31 31.76 -32.74 4.77
N LEU A 32 31.07 -33.87 4.95
CA LEU A 32 29.82 -34.19 4.25
C LEU A 32 28.64 -33.36 4.78
N CYS A 33 28.65 -32.96 6.05
CA CYS A 33 27.61 -32.10 6.63
C CYS A 33 27.70 -30.64 6.18
N THR A 34 28.87 -30.15 5.76
CA THR A 34 29.04 -28.79 5.22
C THR A 34 28.77 -28.70 3.72
N ALA A 35 28.53 -29.83 3.03
CA ALA A 35 28.18 -29.89 1.62
C ALA A 35 26.68 -29.63 1.34
N CYS A 36 25.87 -29.41 2.38
CA CYS A 36 24.49 -28.97 2.21
C CYS A 36 24.48 -27.55 1.63
N SER A 37 24.11 -27.46 0.35
CA SER A 37 23.83 -26.20 -0.33
C SER A 37 22.86 -25.38 0.51
N VAL A 38 23.31 -24.29 1.11
CA VAL A 38 22.42 -23.36 1.80
C VAL A 38 21.47 -22.82 0.74
N PRO A 39 20.14 -22.99 0.86
CA PRO A 39 19.22 -22.39 -0.09
C PRO A 39 19.43 -20.87 -0.03
N HIS A 40 19.95 -20.30 -1.11
CA HIS A 40 20.00 -18.86 -1.26
C HIS A 40 18.58 -18.39 -1.55
N ILE A 41 17.81 -18.09 -0.51
CA ILE A 41 16.50 -17.46 -0.64
C ILE A 41 16.76 -16.04 -1.13
N ILE A 42 16.62 -15.82 -2.43
CA ILE A 42 16.58 -14.48 -3.01
C ILE A 42 15.22 -13.92 -2.62
N VAL A 43 15.18 -13.10 -1.57
CA VAL A 43 14.00 -12.27 -1.26
C VAL A 43 13.94 -11.22 -2.36
N HIS A 44 13.05 -11.42 -3.33
CA HIS A 44 12.68 -10.36 -4.26
C HIS A 44 11.81 -9.36 -3.49
N GLU A 45 12.36 -8.17 -3.21
CA GLU A 45 11.54 -7.01 -2.88
C GLU A 45 10.89 -6.52 -4.17
N ASP A 46 9.86 -7.23 -4.63
CA ASP A 46 8.99 -6.72 -5.68
C ASP A 46 8.17 -5.57 -5.08
N ALA A 47 8.74 -4.37 -5.13
CA ALA A 47 8.05 -3.15 -4.76
C ALA A 47 6.79 -3.04 -5.63
N LEU A 48 5.64 -2.81 -4.98
CA LEU A 48 4.36 -2.67 -5.67
C LEU A 48 4.43 -1.57 -6.72
N SER A 49 3.79 -1.78 -7.86
CA SER A 49 3.63 -0.74 -8.89
C SER A 49 2.72 0.38 -8.37
N PRO A 50 2.77 1.58 -8.98
CA PRO A 50 1.83 2.66 -8.66
C PRO A 50 0.36 2.23 -8.75
N GLU A 51 -0.02 1.43 -9.75
CA GLU A 51 -1.38 0.90 -9.91
C GLU A 51 -1.73 -0.14 -8.84
N GLU A 52 -0.77 -0.92 -8.37
CA GLU A 52 -0.96 -1.86 -7.27
C GLU A 52 -1.15 -1.12 -5.94
N HIS A 53 -0.38 -0.05 -5.70
CA HIS A 53 -0.59 0.86 -4.59
C HIS A 53 -1.98 1.52 -4.63
N LEU A 54 -2.44 1.96 -5.81
CA LEU A 54 -3.81 2.48 -5.98
C LEU A 54 -4.86 1.43 -5.61
N LYS A 55 -4.74 0.21 -6.14
CA LYS A 55 -5.69 -0.89 -5.85
C LYS A 55 -5.70 -1.26 -4.37
N LEU A 56 -4.53 -1.29 -3.73
CA LEU A 56 -4.42 -1.56 -2.30
C LEU A 56 -5.06 -0.44 -1.47
N GLY A 57 -4.85 0.82 -1.85
CA GLY A 57 -5.52 1.96 -1.22
C GLY A 57 -7.04 1.87 -1.32
N LEU A 58 -7.57 1.52 -2.49
CA LEU A 58 -9.01 1.29 -2.70
C LEU A 58 -9.55 0.16 -1.82
N SER A 59 -8.76 -0.88 -1.59
CA SER A 59 -9.13 -1.96 -0.66
C SER A 59 -9.20 -1.45 0.78
N TYR A 60 -8.18 -0.72 1.23
CA TYR A 60 -8.17 -0.14 2.58
C TYR A 60 -9.33 0.84 2.79
N GLU A 61 -9.64 1.68 1.80
CA GLU A 61 -10.77 2.62 1.88
C GLU A 61 -12.10 1.88 2.04
N LYS A 62 -12.32 0.81 1.25
CA LYS A 62 -13.51 -0.03 1.35
C LYS A 62 -13.67 -0.67 2.72
N ASP A 63 -12.56 -1.02 3.37
CA ASP A 63 -12.54 -1.62 4.71
C ASP A 63 -12.60 -0.55 5.83
N GLY A 64 -12.59 0.74 5.48
CA GLY A 64 -12.64 1.87 6.42
C GLY A 64 -11.28 2.23 7.04
N GLU A 65 -10.20 1.62 6.58
CA GLU A 65 -8.83 1.87 7.05
C GLU A 65 -8.24 3.10 6.33
N LEU A 66 -8.85 4.27 6.55
CA LEU A 66 -8.61 5.49 5.77
C LEU A 66 -7.15 5.98 5.82
N ASP A 67 -6.48 5.88 6.97
CA ASP A 67 -5.07 6.26 7.11
C ASP A 67 -4.14 5.40 6.22
N LEU A 68 -4.46 4.11 6.08
CA LEU A 68 -3.71 3.20 5.21
C LEU A 68 -4.05 3.46 3.75
N ALA A 69 -5.31 3.74 3.44
CA ALA A 69 -5.73 4.14 2.10
C ALA A 69 -4.97 5.40 1.63
N GLU A 70 -4.95 6.47 2.44
CA GLU A 70 -4.22 7.69 2.14
C GLU A 70 -2.73 7.41 1.86
N LYS A 71 -2.10 6.58 2.71
CA LYS A 71 -0.69 6.22 2.56
C LYS A 71 -0.41 5.52 1.24
N GLU A 72 -1.25 4.57 0.84
CA GLU A 72 -1.06 3.83 -0.40
C GLU A 72 -1.38 4.69 -1.63
N TYR A 73 -2.41 5.53 -1.58
CA TYR A 73 -2.66 6.50 -2.66
C TYR A 73 -1.49 7.46 -2.86
N ARG A 74 -0.86 7.95 -1.78
CA ARG A 74 0.34 8.81 -1.90
C ARG A 74 1.52 8.11 -2.57
N LYS A 75 1.67 6.79 -2.39
CA LYS A 75 2.71 6.00 -3.07
C LYS A 75 2.38 5.73 -4.54
N ALA A 76 1.10 5.72 -4.90
CA ALA A 76 0.64 5.59 -6.28
C ALA A 76 0.89 6.85 -7.12
N LEU A 77 1.14 8.00 -6.48
CA LEU A 77 1.43 9.25 -7.15
C LEU A 77 2.91 9.39 -7.56
N PRO A 78 3.20 10.08 -8.69
CA PRO A 78 2.26 10.72 -9.62
C PRO A 78 1.81 9.83 -10.79
N ASP A 79 2.28 8.58 -10.80
CA ASP A 79 2.26 7.69 -11.98
C ASP A 79 0.93 6.95 -12.17
N ALA A 80 0.10 6.86 -11.14
CA ALA A 80 -1.31 6.49 -11.23
C ALA A 80 -2.21 7.72 -10.96
N PRO A 81 -2.56 8.52 -11.99
CA PRO A 81 -3.33 9.75 -11.83
C PRO A 81 -4.65 9.63 -11.07
N GLN A 82 -5.31 8.47 -11.15
CA GLN A 82 -6.55 8.19 -10.43
C GLN A 82 -6.37 8.29 -8.90
N ALA A 83 -5.15 8.11 -8.39
CA ALA A 83 -4.88 8.30 -6.97
C ALA A 83 -5.08 9.75 -6.51
N TYR A 84 -4.96 10.75 -7.39
CA TYR A 84 -5.36 12.13 -7.06
C TYR A 84 -6.86 12.23 -6.80
N LEU A 85 -7.68 11.59 -7.65
CA LEU A 85 -9.13 11.56 -7.47
C LEU A 85 -9.52 10.81 -6.18
N SER A 86 -8.90 9.66 -5.92
CA SER A 86 -9.15 8.89 -4.68
C SER A 86 -8.75 9.67 -3.43
N LEU A 87 -7.59 10.34 -3.41
CA LEU A 87 -7.21 11.22 -2.30
C LEU A 87 -8.19 12.39 -2.12
N ALA A 88 -8.65 12.99 -3.22
CA ALA A 88 -9.61 14.08 -3.17
C ALA A 88 -10.95 13.63 -2.55
N ASN A 89 -11.45 12.46 -2.95
CA ASN A 89 -12.67 11.86 -2.41
C ASN A 89 -12.50 11.51 -0.91
N LEU A 90 -11.36 10.94 -0.53
CA LEU A 90 -11.03 10.63 0.86
C LEU A 90 -11.01 11.90 1.72
N TYR A 91 -10.28 12.94 1.27
CA TYR A 91 -10.24 14.24 1.97
C TYR A 91 -11.59 14.95 1.99
N PHE A 92 -12.42 14.77 0.96
CA PHE A 92 -13.79 15.27 0.97
C PHE A 92 -14.60 14.60 2.08
N GLY A 93 -14.52 13.27 2.21
CA GLY A 93 -15.20 12.52 3.28
C GLY A 93 -14.72 12.88 4.69
N GLU A 94 -13.45 13.24 4.85
CA GLU A 94 -12.87 13.71 6.10
C GLU A 94 -13.06 15.21 6.38
N GLU A 95 -13.82 15.91 5.54
CA GLU A 95 -14.06 17.35 5.63
C GLU A 95 -12.80 18.23 5.47
N LYS A 96 -11.72 17.68 4.91
CA LYS A 96 -10.47 18.38 4.60
C LYS A 96 -10.59 19.10 3.24
N TRP A 97 -11.51 20.07 3.17
CA TRP A 97 -11.96 20.71 1.92
C TRP A 97 -10.87 21.28 1.03
N GLN A 98 -9.87 21.93 1.62
CA GLN A 98 -8.78 22.54 0.86
C GLN A 98 -7.92 21.47 0.18
N LEU A 99 -7.59 20.39 0.91
CA LEU A 99 -6.84 19.26 0.35
C LEU A 99 -7.66 18.52 -0.70
N ALA A 100 -8.97 18.37 -0.49
CA ALA A 100 -9.87 17.79 -1.49
C ALA A 100 -9.83 18.60 -2.80
N ARG A 101 -10.00 19.94 -2.71
CA ARG A 101 -9.93 20.84 -3.86
C ARG A 101 -8.61 20.73 -4.62
N GLU A 102 -7.49 20.82 -3.91
CA GLU A 102 -6.15 20.73 -4.53
C GLU A 102 -5.92 19.40 -5.26
N ASN A 103 -6.43 18.28 -4.72
CA ASN A 103 -6.29 16.98 -5.36
C ASN A 103 -7.27 16.79 -6.51
N TYR A 104 -8.50 17.34 -6.44
CA TYR A 104 -9.39 17.37 -7.60
C TYR A 104 -8.80 18.18 -8.75
N GLU A 105 -8.22 19.35 -8.47
CA GLU A 105 -7.56 20.18 -9.49
C GLU A 105 -6.41 19.42 -10.17
N LYS A 106 -5.57 18.72 -9.40
CA LYS A 106 -4.54 17.83 -9.96
C LYS A 106 -5.12 16.67 -10.74
N ALA A 107 -6.21 16.05 -10.27
CA ALA A 107 -6.88 14.99 -11.02
C ALA A 107 -7.39 15.50 -12.37
N ILE A 108 -7.97 16.71 -12.44
CA ILE A 108 -8.42 17.37 -13.67
C ILE A 108 -7.25 17.61 -14.64
N GLU A 109 -6.09 18.06 -14.13
CA GLU A 109 -4.88 18.27 -14.94
C GLU A 109 -4.34 16.96 -15.54
N ARG A 110 -4.39 15.87 -14.77
CA ARG A 110 -3.79 14.59 -15.14
C ARG A 110 -4.75 13.66 -15.89
N LEU A 111 -6.04 13.88 -15.75
CA LEU A 111 -7.13 13.13 -16.39
C LEU A 111 -8.03 14.10 -17.17
N PRO A 112 -7.53 14.75 -18.24
CA PRO A 112 -8.26 15.83 -18.92
C PRO A 112 -9.57 15.36 -19.54
N ASP A 113 -9.69 14.09 -19.91
CA ASP A 113 -10.88 13.51 -20.55
C ASP A 113 -11.79 12.75 -19.57
N ASP A 114 -11.45 12.74 -18.28
CA ASP A 114 -12.28 12.13 -17.24
C ASP A 114 -13.29 13.17 -16.69
N PRO A 115 -14.60 12.90 -16.79
CA PRO A 115 -15.60 13.81 -16.27
C PRO A 115 -15.70 13.81 -14.74
N GLU A 116 -15.29 12.73 -14.06
CA GLU A 116 -15.55 12.53 -12.63
C GLU A 116 -14.86 13.57 -11.73
N PRO A 117 -13.55 13.87 -11.88
CA PRO A 117 -12.90 14.90 -11.06
C PRO A 117 -13.56 16.28 -11.16
N ARG A 118 -14.07 16.65 -12.34
CA ARG A 118 -14.75 17.94 -12.56
C ARG A 118 -16.10 17.98 -11.87
N ASN A 119 -16.89 16.91 -12.00
CA ASN A 119 -18.16 16.80 -11.30
C ASN A 119 -17.97 16.85 -9.78
N ASN A 120 -16.99 16.12 -9.25
CA ASN A 120 -16.77 16.06 -7.80
C ASN A 120 -16.26 17.40 -7.24
N LEU A 121 -15.41 18.13 -7.99
CA LEU A 121 -15.03 19.49 -7.62
C LEU A 121 -16.21 20.47 -7.68
N ALA A 122 -17.05 20.39 -8.72
CA ALA A 122 -18.26 21.19 -8.82
C ALA A 122 -19.18 20.95 -7.61
N TRP A 123 -19.36 19.68 -7.23
CA TRP A 123 -20.13 19.28 -6.05
C TRP A 123 -19.55 19.83 -4.75
N LEU A 124 -18.22 19.77 -4.58
CA LEU A 124 -17.54 20.37 -3.44
C LEU A 124 -17.79 21.89 -3.37
N ILE A 125 -17.61 22.62 -4.47
CA ILE A 125 -17.81 24.07 -4.51
C ILE A 125 -19.27 24.41 -4.18
N TYR A 126 -20.22 23.69 -4.78
CA TYR A 126 -21.64 23.85 -4.54
C TYR A 126 -22.03 23.65 -3.07
N THR A 127 -21.66 22.49 -2.50
CA THR A 127 -22.03 22.14 -1.12
C THR A 127 -21.37 23.04 -0.08
N ARG A 128 -20.23 23.63 -0.42
CA ARG A 128 -19.52 24.59 0.44
C ARG A 128 -19.88 26.05 0.17
N GLN A 129 -20.92 26.32 -0.63
CA GLN A 129 -21.40 27.67 -0.95
C GLN A 129 -20.28 28.56 -1.56
N GLY A 130 -19.44 27.96 -2.40
CA GLY A 130 -18.39 28.67 -3.14
C GLY A 130 -18.93 29.38 -4.38
N ASP A 131 -18.05 29.65 -5.33
CA ASP A 131 -18.41 30.30 -6.58
C ASP A 131 -19.29 29.37 -7.45
N LEU A 132 -20.60 29.65 -7.48
CA LEU A 132 -21.55 28.87 -8.27
C LEU A 132 -21.31 28.95 -9.77
N ALA A 133 -20.67 30.03 -10.27
CA ALA A 133 -20.33 30.13 -11.69
C ALA A 133 -19.19 29.18 -12.05
N GLU A 134 -18.20 29.05 -11.17
CA GLU A 134 -17.13 28.06 -11.29
C GLU A 134 -17.70 26.63 -11.22
N ALA A 135 -18.54 26.34 -10.22
CA ALA A 135 -19.16 25.03 -10.06
C ALA A 135 -19.98 24.63 -11.30
N GLU A 136 -20.77 25.55 -11.84
CA GLU A 136 -21.57 25.30 -13.04
C GLU A 136 -20.69 25.02 -14.26
N ALA A 137 -19.61 25.79 -14.46
CA ALA A 137 -18.69 25.57 -15.57
C ALA A 137 -18.04 24.18 -15.51
N LEU A 138 -17.64 23.74 -14.31
CA LEU A 138 -17.07 22.42 -14.08
C LEU A 138 -18.09 21.29 -14.34
N ALA A 139 -19.31 21.42 -13.79
CA ALA A 139 -20.37 20.43 -13.97
C ALA A 139 -20.81 20.32 -15.44
N LYS A 140 -20.95 21.45 -16.15
CA LYS A 140 -21.20 21.48 -17.61
C LYS A 140 -20.11 20.74 -18.36
N LYS A 141 -18.86 20.97 -17.99
CA LYS A 141 -17.74 20.29 -18.65
C LYS A 141 -17.74 18.78 -18.41
N ALA A 142 -18.12 18.32 -17.22
CA ALA A 142 -18.27 16.89 -16.93
C ALA A 142 -19.36 16.24 -17.81
N VAL A 143 -20.52 16.89 -17.96
CA VAL A 143 -21.62 16.45 -18.83
C VAL A 143 -21.20 16.40 -20.32
N GLU A 144 -20.40 17.37 -20.77
CA GLU A 144 -19.86 17.41 -22.15
C GLU A 144 -18.88 16.27 -22.44
N LEU A 145 -18.07 15.89 -21.45
CA LEU A 145 -17.05 14.85 -21.59
C LEU A 145 -17.63 13.42 -21.53
N SER A 146 -18.87 13.27 -21.06
CA SER A 146 -19.54 11.97 -20.99
C SER A 146 -19.72 11.35 -22.37
N ARG A 147 -19.38 10.07 -22.49
CA ARG A 147 -19.36 9.32 -23.75
C ARG A 147 -20.69 8.65 -24.05
N THR A 148 -21.47 8.34 -23.02
CA THR A 148 -22.78 7.70 -23.16
C THR A 148 -23.89 8.51 -22.48
N PRO A 149 -25.16 8.33 -22.88
CA PRO A 149 -26.28 8.94 -22.18
C PRO A 149 -26.37 8.53 -20.70
N GLU A 150 -26.01 7.29 -20.37
CA GLU A 150 -26.04 6.78 -18.99
C GLU A 150 -24.98 7.45 -18.12
N GLU A 151 -23.77 7.65 -18.65
CA GLU A 151 -22.70 8.39 -17.97
C GLU A 151 -23.08 9.86 -17.80
N ARG A 152 -23.65 10.47 -18.84
CA ARG A 152 -24.11 11.87 -18.79
C ARG A 152 -25.12 12.10 -17.67
N ALA A 153 -26.10 11.20 -17.54
CA ALA A 153 -27.14 11.30 -16.53
C ALA A 153 -26.59 11.31 -15.09
N GLN A 154 -25.40 10.73 -14.85
CA GLN A 154 -24.74 10.75 -13.54
C GLN A 154 -24.31 12.16 -13.13
N PHE A 155 -23.96 13.02 -14.09
CA PHE A 155 -23.45 14.38 -13.83
C PHE A 155 -24.51 15.46 -14.01
N GLU A 156 -25.61 15.16 -14.73
CA GLU A 156 -26.74 16.07 -14.91
C GLU A 156 -27.41 16.44 -13.57
N ASP A 157 -27.47 15.54 -12.57
CA ASP A 157 -28.03 15.87 -11.25
C ASP A 157 -27.24 17.00 -10.57
N THR A 158 -25.90 16.90 -10.54
CA THR A 158 -25.03 17.94 -10.01
C THR A 158 -25.25 19.27 -10.73
N LEU A 159 -25.26 19.25 -12.07
CA LEU A 159 -25.45 20.44 -12.87
C LEU A 159 -26.80 21.12 -12.59
N ASN A 160 -27.89 20.34 -12.60
CA ASN A 160 -29.24 20.84 -12.37
C ASN A 160 -29.38 21.48 -10.98
N ARG A 161 -28.77 20.89 -9.94
CA ARG A 161 -28.75 21.46 -8.59
C ARG A 161 -28.03 22.80 -8.53
N ILE A 162 -26.88 22.90 -9.18
CA ILE A 162 -26.08 24.13 -9.23
C ILE A 162 -26.84 25.24 -9.98
N GLU A 163 -27.40 24.93 -11.15
CA GLU A 163 -28.18 25.89 -11.94
C GLU A 163 -29.42 26.38 -11.18
N ALA A 164 -30.12 25.47 -10.49
CA ALA A 164 -31.27 25.83 -9.66
C ALA A 164 -30.90 26.74 -8.48
N ALA A 165 -29.73 26.56 -7.88
CA ALA A 165 -29.26 27.41 -6.79
C ALA A 165 -28.78 28.78 -7.27
N ARG A 166 -28.18 28.85 -8.47
CA ARG A 166 -27.73 30.12 -9.06
C ARG A 166 -28.88 31.01 -9.52
N ALA A 167 -30.04 30.41 -9.83
CA ALA A 167 -31.22 31.13 -10.27
C ALA A 167 -32.03 31.78 -9.13
N GLN A 168 -31.68 31.52 -7.86
CA GLN A 168 -32.33 32.06 -6.65
C GLN A 168 -31.60 33.32 -6.16
#